data_AF-A0AA95F5Y8-F1
#
_entry.id   AF-A0AA95F5Y8-F1
#
_cell.length_a   1.000
_cell.length_b   1.000
_cell.length_c   1.000
_cell.angle_alpha   90.00
_cell.angle_beta   90.00
_cell.angle_gamma   90.00
#
_symmetry.space_group_name_H-M   'P 1'
#
loop_
_entity.id
_entity.type
_entity.pdbx_description
1 polymer ?
#
loop_
_entity_poly.entity_id
_entity_poly.type
_entity_poly.pdbx_seq_one_letter_code
_entity_poly.pdbx_strand_id
1 'polypeptide(L)'
;MRVNLPEKMVTTTMTPMFQLNDAVTRLKEEHSILQVVLQEIYSLTCAIRIEKDELQLNNQMYELKKKVADFKVQLDAHSQWEEEELFPMAAWYFGTDIDECTLMEQEHELADQYVKAFTHAIDRTMLPICIEEAKRMTSYLFQAYVILTNHFRDEEELMASLKDHSNSYDY
;
A
#
# COMPACT_ATOMS: atom_id res chain seq x y z
N MET A 1 -41.00 -45.73 -8.92
CA MET A 1 -40.72 -44.39 -8.40
C MET A 1 -39.24 -44.33 -8.02
N ARG A 2 -38.37 -43.95 -8.96
CA ARG A 2 -36.95 -43.70 -8.71
C ARG A 2 -36.79 -42.20 -8.63
N VAL A 3 -36.42 -41.69 -7.45
CA VAL A 3 -36.23 -40.27 -7.21
C VAL A 3 -34.83 -39.92 -7.71
N ASN A 4 -34.77 -39.02 -8.69
CA ASN A 4 -33.55 -38.33 -9.10
C ASN A 4 -33.03 -37.48 -7.93
N LEU A 5 -31.74 -37.56 -7.63
CA LEU A 5 -31.01 -36.52 -6.93
C LEU A 5 -30.06 -35.82 -7.92
N PRO A 6 -29.91 -34.49 -7.83
CA PRO A 6 -29.25 -33.68 -8.85
C PRO A 6 -27.72 -33.78 -8.77
N GLU A 7 -27.08 -33.78 -9.95
CA GLU A 7 -25.67 -33.45 -10.13
C GLU A 7 -25.38 -32.11 -9.45
N LYS A 8 -24.73 -32.15 -8.29
CA LYS A 8 -24.13 -30.96 -7.70
C LYS A 8 -22.85 -30.66 -8.46
N MET A 9 -22.91 -29.51 -9.13
CA MET A 9 -21.83 -28.70 -9.67
C MET A 9 -20.46 -29.03 -9.09
N VAL A 10 -19.57 -29.47 -9.97
CA VAL A 10 -18.12 -29.42 -9.76
C VAL A 10 -17.76 -27.94 -9.68
N THR A 11 -17.77 -27.37 -8.48
CA THR A 11 -17.05 -26.14 -8.22
C THR A 11 -15.58 -26.48 -8.36
N THR A 12 -14.94 -25.97 -9.40
CA THR A 12 -13.50 -25.98 -9.58
C THR A 12 -12.86 -25.42 -8.32
N THR A 13 -12.47 -26.28 -7.39
CA THR A 13 -11.66 -25.88 -6.23
C THR A 13 -10.28 -25.57 -6.77
N MET A 14 -9.99 -24.29 -7.04
CA MET A 14 -8.62 -23.84 -7.22
C MET A 14 -7.84 -24.33 -5.99
N THR A 15 -6.77 -25.10 -6.23
CA THR A 15 -5.91 -25.60 -5.16
C THR A 15 -5.35 -24.40 -4.39
N PRO A 16 -5.25 -24.44 -3.04
CA PRO A 16 -4.75 -23.32 -2.25
C PRO A 16 -3.44 -22.72 -2.79
N MET A 17 -2.55 -23.52 -3.36
CA MET A 17 -1.25 -23.10 -3.91
C MET A 17 -1.36 -22.19 -5.14
N PHE A 18 -2.41 -22.38 -5.94
CA PHE A 18 -2.70 -21.51 -7.07
C PHE A 18 -3.18 -20.13 -6.59
N GLN A 19 -4.00 -20.10 -5.53
CA GLN A 19 -4.49 -18.87 -4.91
C GLN A 19 -3.36 -18.03 -4.30
N LEU A 20 -2.35 -18.67 -3.69
CA LEU A 20 -1.18 -17.96 -3.16
C LEU A 20 -0.31 -17.36 -4.27
N ASN A 21 -0.07 -18.08 -5.36
CA ASN A 21 0.72 -17.55 -6.47
C ASN A 21 0.04 -16.34 -7.15
N ASP A 22 -1.27 -16.39 -7.32
CA ASP A 22 -2.04 -15.27 -7.85
C ASP A 22 -1.99 -14.07 -6.90
N ALA A 23 -2.16 -14.30 -5.59
CA ALA A 23 -2.07 -13.25 -4.57
C ALA A 23 -0.69 -12.58 -4.53
N VAL A 24 0.39 -13.36 -4.55
CA VAL A 24 1.77 -12.84 -4.61
C VAL A 24 2.03 -12.07 -5.92
N THR A 25 1.42 -12.48 -7.03
CA THR A 25 1.55 -11.77 -8.31
C THR A 25 0.83 -10.43 -8.24
N ARG A 26 -0.41 -10.41 -7.75
CA ARG A 26 -1.20 -9.20 -7.53
C ARG A 26 -0.47 -8.20 -6.62
N LEU A 27 0.04 -8.67 -5.49
CA LEU A 27 0.81 -7.86 -4.53
C LEU A 27 1.94 -7.10 -5.24
N LYS A 28 2.78 -7.80 -6.00
CA LYS A 28 3.92 -7.20 -6.73
C LYS A 28 3.48 -6.19 -7.79
N GLU A 29 2.39 -6.46 -8.48
CA GLU A 29 1.83 -5.54 -9.46
C GLU A 29 1.31 -4.26 -8.80
N GLU A 30 0.54 -4.39 -7.72
CA GLU A 30 0.03 -3.25 -6.94
C GLU A 30 1.17 -2.44 -6.31
N HIS A 31 2.17 -3.10 -5.70
CA HIS A 31 3.37 -2.45 -5.17
C HIS A 31 4.13 -1.67 -6.24
N SER A 32 4.32 -2.26 -7.43
CA SER A 32 5.02 -1.57 -8.51
C SER A 32 4.30 -0.26 -8.90
N ILE A 33 2.96 -0.28 -8.96
CA ILE A 33 2.15 0.90 -9.26
C ILE A 33 2.25 1.93 -8.12
N LEU A 34 2.05 1.49 -6.87
CA LEU A 34 2.10 2.35 -5.68
C LEU A 34 3.47 3.01 -5.52
N GLN A 35 4.56 2.27 -5.73
CA GLN A 35 5.93 2.78 -5.66
C GLN A 35 6.20 3.86 -6.72
N VAL A 36 5.69 3.70 -7.96
CA VAL A 36 5.81 4.73 -8.99
C VAL A 36 5.13 6.02 -8.55
N VAL A 37 3.88 5.93 -8.06
CA VAL A 37 3.15 7.12 -7.59
C VAL A 37 3.85 7.75 -6.38
N LEU A 38 4.34 6.94 -5.45
CA LEU A 38 5.06 7.39 -4.26
C LEU A 38 6.37 8.10 -4.62
N GLN A 39 7.10 7.61 -5.64
CA GLN A 39 8.31 8.24 -6.16
C GLN A 39 8.01 9.59 -6.84
N GLU A 40 6.89 9.71 -7.54
CA GLU A 40 6.44 10.97 -8.12
C GLU A 40 6.07 11.99 -7.04
N ILE A 41 5.37 11.56 -5.98
CA ILE A 41 5.09 12.39 -4.80
C ILE A 41 6.41 12.86 -4.19
N TYR A 42 7.36 11.97 -3.94
CA TYR A 42 8.67 12.32 -3.40
C TYR A 42 9.40 13.34 -4.27
N SER A 43 9.42 13.14 -5.58
CA SER A 43 10.07 14.06 -6.52
C SER A 43 9.43 15.45 -6.49
N LEU A 44 8.10 15.53 -6.43
CA LEU A 44 7.38 16.79 -6.32
C LEU A 44 7.62 17.48 -4.97
N THR A 45 7.69 16.73 -3.86
CA THR A 45 8.05 17.30 -2.55
C THR A 45 9.46 17.89 -2.56
N CYS A 46 10.41 17.28 -3.27
CA CYS A 46 11.76 17.82 -3.40
C CYS A 46 11.78 19.12 -4.18
N ALA A 47 11.04 19.19 -5.31
CA ALA A 47 10.92 20.40 -6.12
C ALA A 47 10.33 21.57 -5.32
N ILE A 48 9.23 21.34 -4.61
CA ILE A 48 8.55 22.33 -3.76
C ILE A 48 9.51 22.97 -2.75
N ARG A 49 10.41 22.20 -2.16
CA ARG A 49 11.30 22.68 -1.08
C ARG A 49 12.39 23.64 -1.55
N ILE A 50 12.67 23.66 -2.85
CA ILE A 50 13.66 24.56 -3.46
C ILE A 50 13.02 25.64 -4.34
N GLU A 51 11.69 25.62 -4.49
CA GLU A 51 10.94 26.58 -5.29
C GLU A 51 11.03 27.98 -4.67
N LYS A 52 11.25 28.97 -5.54
CA LYS A 52 11.43 30.39 -5.17
C LYS A 52 10.32 31.27 -5.71
N ASP A 53 9.62 30.83 -6.74
CA ASP A 53 8.49 31.52 -7.32
C ASP A 53 7.20 31.13 -6.58
N GLU A 54 6.49 32.11 -6.02
CA GLU A 54 5.29 31.89 -5.21
C GLU A 54 4.15 31.25 -6.02
N LEU A 55 4.00 31.64 -7.28
CA LEU A 55 2.96 31.10 -8.15
C LEU A 55 3.25 29.62 -8.47
N GLN A 56 4.49 29.30 -8.84
CA GLN A 56 4.90 27.91 -9.08
C GLN A 56 4.80 27.06 -7.82
N LEU A 57 5.21 27.59 -6.66
CA LEU A 57 5.08 26.91 -5.38
C LEU A 57 3.63 26.50 -5.12
N ASN A 58 2.69 27.43 -5.28
CA ASN A 58 1.28 27.16 -5.01
C ASN A 58 0.66 26.21 -6.03
N ASN A 59 1.06 26.29 -7.31
CA ASN A 59 0.65 25.32 -8.33
C ASN A 59 1.15 23.91 -7.98
N GLN A 60 2.43 23.76 -7.63
CA GLN A 60 3.02 22.48 -7.24
C GLN A 60 2.37 21.93 -5.96
N MET A 61 2.07 22.77 -4.96
CA MET A 61 1.36 22.35 -3.75
C MET A 61 -0.05 21.84 -4.06
N TYR A 62 -0.75 22.46 -5.01
CA TYR A 62 -2.07 22.01 -5.46
C TYR A 62 -2.00 20.68 -6.23
N GLU A 63 -1.01 20.50 -7.09
CA GLU A 63 -0.75 19.23 -7.77
C GLU A 63 -0.40 18.12 -6.78
N LEU A 64 0.45 18.42 -5.80
CA LEU A 64 0.84 17.50 -4.74
C LEU A 64 -0.39 17.04 -3.95
N LYS A 65 -1.29 17.97 -3.59
CA LYS A 65 -2.54 17.65 -2.90
C LYS A 65 -3.37 16.61 -3.66
N LYS A 66 -3.55 16.81 -4.97
CA LYS A 66 -4.33 15.88 -5.81
C LYS A 66 -3.66 14.52 -5.87
N LYS A 67 -2.36 14.49 -6.15
CA LYS A 67 -1.62 13.25 -6.29
C LYS A 67 -1.62 12.44 -4.99
N VAL A 68 -1.50 13.10 -3.83
CA VAL A 68 -1.62 12.44 -2.52
C VAL A 68 -3.03 11.91 -2.26
N ALA A 69 -4.07 12.64 -2.65
CA ALA A 69 -5.45 12.16 -2.51
C ALA A 69 -5.70 10.90 -3.37
N ASP A 70 -5.23 10.90 -4.61
CA ASP A 70 -5.36 9.75 -5.52
C ASP A 70 -4.52 8.55 -5.05
N PHE A 71 -3.32 8.81 -4.51
CA PHE A 71 -2.48 7.79 -3.90
C PHE A 71 -3.15 7.15 -2.68
N LYS A 72 -3.77 7.97 -1.82
CA LYS A 72 -4.44 7.49 -0.61
C LYS A 72 -5.57 6.51 -0.93
N VAL A 73 -6.36 6.79 -1.97
CA VAL A 73 -7.44 5.89 -2.41
C VAL A 73 -6.88 4.54 -2.86
N GLN A 74 -5.75 4.53 -3.57
CA GLN A 74 -5.11 3.30 -4.03
C GLN A 74 -4.51 2.51 -2.87
N LEU A 75 -3.81 3.20 -1.96
CA LEU A 75 -3.22 2.59 -0.78
C LEU A 75 -4.30 1.96 0.12
N ASP A 76 -5.43 2.64 0.33
CA ASP A 76 -6.52 2.10 1.15
C ASP A 76 -7.17 0.86 0.54
N ALA A 77 -7.34 0.84 -0.79
CA ALA A 77 -7.88 -0.33 -1.48
C ALA A 77 -6.93 -1.53 -1.44
N HIS A 78 -5.63 -1.27 -1.53
CA HIS A 78 -4.58 -2.27 -1.41
C HIS A 78 -4.55 -2.88 -0.01
N SER A 79 -4.48 -2.06 1.03
CA SER A 79 -4.42 -2.55 2.42
C SER A 79 -5.71 -3.26 2.85
N GLN A 80 -6.87 -2.79 2.39
CA GLN A 80 -8.12 -3.51 2.63
C GLN A 80 -8.07 -4.93 2.03
N TRP A 81 -7.53 -5.08 0.83
CA TRP A 81 -7.38 -6.40 0.22
C TRP A 81 -6.38 -7.27 0.98
N GLU A 82 -5.30 -6.70 1.49
CA GLU A 82 -4.32 -7.44 2.28
C GLU A 82 -4.93 -8.00 3.56
N GLU A 83 -5.64 -7.15 4.31
CA GLU A 83 -6.32 -7.52 5.55
C GLU A 83 -7.45 -8.55 5.32
N GLU A 84 -8.24 -8.41 4.25
CA GLU A 84 -9.41 -9.25 4.01
C GLU A 84 -9.06 -10.60 3.33
N GLU A 85 -7.98 -10.64 2.54
CA GLU A 85 -7.65 -11.79 1.71
C GLU A 85 -6.22 -12.30 1.89
N LEU A 86 -5.19 -11.45 1.74
CA LEU A 86 -3.80 -11.89 1.70
C LEU A 86 -3.32 -12.42 3.04
N PHE A 87 -3.46 -11.64 4.12
CA PHE A 87 -2.99 -12.02 5.45
C PHE A 87 -3.75 -13.24 6.01
N PRO A 88 -5.08 -13.37 5.86
CA PRO A 88 -5.77 -14.62 6.21
C PRO A 88 -5.25 -15.84 5.44
N MET A 89 -4.91 -15.67 4.16
CA MET A 89 -4.31 -16.75 3.35
C MET A 89 -2.91 -17.11 3.87
N ALA A 90 -2.06 -16.10 4.13
CA ALA A 90 -0.72 -16.29 4.67
C ALA A 90 -0.73 -16.99 6.04
N ALA A 91 -1.63 -16.57 6.94
CA ALA A 91 -1.79 -17.19 8.26
C ALA A 91 -2.21 -18.67 8.16
N TRP A 92 -3.09 -19.02 7.22
CA TRP A 92 -3.45 -20.41 6.96
C TRP A 92 -2.25 -21.25 6.50
N TYR A 93 -1.36 -20.68 5.69
CA TYR A 93 -0.14 -21.36 5.23
C TYR A 93 0.90 -21.58 6.32
N PHE A 94 1.10 -20.60 7.22
CA PHE A 94 2.08 -20.71 8.32
C PHE A 94 1.57 -21.49 9.54
N GLY A 95 0.25 -21.60 9.72
CA GLY A 95 -0.34 -22.29 10.86
C GLY A 95 -0.19 -21.53 12.19
N THR A 96 0.12 -20.24 12.14
CA THR A 96 0.25 -19.34 13.30
C THR A 96 -0.23 -17.93 12.95
N ASP A 97 -0.68 -17.18 13.96
CA ASP A 97 -0.75 -15.73 13.87
C ASP A 97 0.68 -15.21 13.71
N ILE A 98 0.95 -14.55 12.59
CA ILE A 98 2.29 -14.10 12.23
C ILE A 98 2.54 -12.81 13.02
N ASP A 99 3.35 -12.86 14.08
CA ASP A 99 3.76 -11.67 14.83
C ASP A 99 4.37 -10.60 13.90
N GLU A 100 4.97 -11.00 12.78
CA GLU A 100 5.45 -10.11 11.73
C GLU A 100 4.31 -9.35 11.01
N CYS A 101 3.12 -9.93 10.84
CA CYS A 101 1.96 -9.21 10.31
C CYS A 101 1.51 -8.07 11.24
N THR A 102 1.60 -8.26 12.57
CA THR A 102 1.29 -7.18 13.52
C THR A 102 2.27 -6.01 13.40
N LEU A 103 3.55 -6.25 13.12
CA LEU A 103 4.51 -5.19 12.87
C LEU A 103 4.20 -4.46 11.56
N MET A 104 3.88 -5.21 10.50
CA MET A 104 3.52 -4.65 9.19
C MET A 104 2.28 -3.76 9.28
N GLU A 105 1.23 -4.19 10.00
CA GLU A 105 0.03 -3.39 10.25
C GLU A 105 0.38 -2.06 10.96
N GLN A 106 1.26 -2.09 11.96
CA GLN A 106 1.70 -0.88 12.68
C GLN A 106 2.48 0.09 11.77
N GLU A 107 3.33 -0.42 10.89
CA GLU A 107 4.04 0.40 9.91
C GLU A 107 3.08 1.05 8.93
N HIS A 108 2.08 0.30 8.45
CA HIS A 108 1.05 0.80 7.56
C HIS A 108 0.22 1.91 8.23
N GLU A 109 -0.25 1.69 9.46
CA GLU A 109 -0.96 2.70 10.24
C GLU A 109 -0.12 3.97 10.45
N LEU A 110 1.19 3.81 10.71
CA LEU A 110 2.09 4.95 10.91
C LEU A 110 2.26 5.76 9.61
N ALA A 111 2.44 5.09 8.47
CA ALA A 111 2.49 5.76 7.17
C ALA A 111 1.20 6.53 6.86
N ASP A 112 0.05 5.89 7.09
CA ASP A 112 -1.27 6.49 6.92
C ASP A 112 -1.45 7.75 7.79
N GLN A 113 -1.00 7.73 9.05
CA GLN A 113 -1.03 8.91 9.92
C GLN A 113 -0.23 10.08 9.35
N TYR A 114 0.92 9.84 8.74
CA TYR A 114 1.71 10.89 8.08
C TYR A 114 1.01 11.44 6.83
N VAL A 115 0.41 10.58 6.00
CA VAL A 115 -0.38 11.02 4.84
C VAL A 115 -1.57 11.87 5.30
N LYS A 116 -2.30 11.43 6.35
CA LYS A 116 -3.39 12.20 6.97
C LYS A 116 -2.91 13.53 7.54
N ALA A 117 -1.73 13.58 8.16
CA ALA A 117 -1.16 14.82 8.70
C ALA A 117 -0.86 15.83 7.58
N PHE A 118 -0.35 15.38 6.43
CA PHE A 118 -0.19 16.24 5.26
C PHE A 118 -1.55 16.79 4.77
N THR A 119 -2.52 15.91 4.52
CA THR A 119 -3.84 16.29 4.00
C THR A 119 -4.55 17.26 4.94
N HIS A 120 -4.48 17.00 6.25
CA HIS A 120 -5.05 17.90 7.26
C HIS A 120 -4.36 19.27 7.28
N ALA A 121 -3.03 19.29 7.17
CA ALA A 121 -2.27 20.53 7.18
C ALA A 121 -2.57 21.38 5.94
N ILE A 122 -2.61 20.78 4.75
CA ILE A 122 -2.85 21.53 3.51
C ILE A 122 -4.29 22.03 3.39
N ASP A 123 -5.27 21.30 3.91
CA ASP A 123 -6.69 21.71 3.90
C ASP A 123 -6.99 22.91 4.80
N ARG A 124 -6.13 23.15 5.79
CA ARG A 124 -6.30 24.23 6.78
C ARG A 124 -5.38 25.43 6.57
N THR A 125 -4.46 25.34 5.61
CA THR A 125 -3.52 26.42 5.30
C THR A 125 -4.22 27.50 4.48
N MET A 126 -3.93 28.77 4.79
CA MET A 126 -4.41 29.89 3.99
C MET A 126 -3.61 30.01 2.70
N LEU A 127 -4.26 30.43 1.60
CA LEU A 127 -3.58 30.70 0.34
C LEU A 127 -3.18 32.18 0.24
N PRO A 128 -2.01 32.51 -0.36
CA PRO A 128 -1.00 31.60 -0.87
C PRO A 128 -0.17 30.95 0.25
N ILE A 129 0.26 29.71 0.02
CA ILE A 129 1.15 28.94 0.92
C ILE A 129 2.56 29.53 0.84
N CYS A 130 3.18 29.82 1.98
CA CYS A 130 4.59 30.24 2.01
C CYS A 130 5.54 29.04 2.02
N ILE A 131 6.81 29.28 1.67
CA ILE A 131 7.81 28.22 1.54
C ILE A 131 8.10 27.49 2.87
N GLU A 132 8.03 28.18 4.02
CA GLU A 132 8.20 27.51 5.32
C GLU A 132 7.07 26.52 5.61
N GLU A 133 5.82 26.90 5.32
CA GLU A 133 4.66 26.02 5.48
C GLU A 133 4.71 24.84 4.51
N ALA A 134 5.06 25.08 3.25
CA ALA A 134 5.25 24.03 2.26
C ALA A 134 6.32 23.01 2.69
N LYS A 135 7.45 23.48 3.24
CA LYS A 135 8.51 22.60 3.79
C LYS A 135 8.04 21.76 4.98
N ARG A 136 7.20 22.34 5.85
CA ARG A 136 6.61 21.64 7.00
C ARG A 136 5.57 20.60 6.55
N MET A 137 4.74 20.93 5.57
CA MET A 137 3.74 19.98 5.05
C MET A 137 4.42 18.81 4.33
N THR A 138 5.37 19.10 3.44
CA THR A 138 6.11 18.07 2.69
C THR A 138 6.94 17.15 3.58
N SER A 139 7.32 17.56 4.81
CA SER A 139 8.04 16.65 5.72
C SER A 139 7.20 15.47 6.18
N TYR A 140 5.88 15.59 6.27
CA TYR A 140 5.02 14.44 6.57
C TYR A 140 5.09 13.40 5.46
N LEU A 141 5.07 13.84 4.19
CA LEU A 141 5.15 12.95 3.05
C LEU A 141 6.52 12.27 2.92
N PHE A 142 7.61 12.91 3.37
CA PHE A 142 8.90 12.21 3.46
C PHE A 142 8.90 11.07 4.47
N GLN A 143 8.23 11.24 5.62
CA GLN A 143 8.13 10.16 6.59
C GLN A 143 7.31 9.01 6.02
N ALA A 144 6.14 9.31 5.43
CA ALA A 144 5.32 8.31 4.74
C ALA A 144 6.11 7.58 3.64
N TYR A 145 6.87 8.30 2.82
CA TYR A 145 7.72 7.73 1.78
C TYR A 145 8.70 6.69 2.32
N VAL A 146 9.45 7.04 3.38
CA VAL A 146 10.46 6.14 3.95
C VAL A 146 9.80 4.88 4.52
N ILE A 147 8.68 5.05 5.24
CA ILE A 147 7.98 3.92 5.87
C ILE A 147 7.40 3.00 4.80
N LEU A 148 6.64 3.53 3.85
CA LEU A 148 5.99 2.72 2.81
C LEU A 148 7.00 2.02 1.90
N THR A 149 8.13 2.66 1.59
CA THR A 149 9.18 2.02 0.79
C THR A 149 9.78 0.81 1.50
N ASN A 150 9.99 0.89 2.81
CA ASN A 150 10.48 -0.25 3.58
C ASN A 150 9.38 -1.31 3.73
N HIS A 151 8.17 -0.89 4.06
CA HIS A 151 7.01 -1.76 4.22
C HIS A 151 6.77 -2.67 3.00
N PHE A 152 6.69 -2.10 1.80
CA PHE A 152 6.48 -2.87 0.57
C PHE A 152 7.61 -3.88 0.32
N ARG A 153 8.86 -3.53 0.66
CA ARG A 153 9.99 -4.46 0.52
C ARG A 153 9.88 -5.60 1.51
N ASP A 154 9.62 -5.29 2.77
CA ASP A 154 9.61 -6.27 3.85
C ASP A 154 8.43 -7.25 3.67
N GLU A 155 7.30 -6.77 3.15
CA GLU A 155 6.17 -7.59 2.72
C GLU A 155 6.49 -8.52 1.54
N GLU A 156 7.15 -8.00 0.50
CA GLU A 156 7.57 -8.82 -0.64
C GLU A 156 8.56 -9.92 -0.22
N GLU A 157 9.46 -9.63 0.74
CA GLU A 157 10.38 -10.60 1.33
C GLU A 157 9.64 -11.69 2.12
N LEU A 158 8.65 -11.30 2.93
CA LEU A 158 7.78 -12.24 3.64
C LEU A 158 7.06 -13.18 2.65
N MET A 159 6.46 -12.61 1.60
CA MET A 159 5.72 -13.35 0.59
C MET A 159 6.60 -14.24 -0.29
N ALA A 160 7.84 -13.82 -0.56
CA ALA A 160 8.83 -14.67 -1.21
C ALA A 160 9.19 -15.88 -0.34
N SER A 161 9.39 -15.66 0.96
CA SER A 161 9.69 -16.75 1.90
C SER A 161 8.56 -17.78 1.97
N LEU A 162 7.29 -17.33 1.92
CA LEU A 162 6.10 -18.18 1.85
C LEU A 162 6.10 -19.10 0.63
N LYS A 163 6.36 -18.53 -0.54
CA LYS A 163 6.38 -19.27 -1.80
C LYS A 163 7.44 -20.38 -1.77
N ASP A 164 8.64 -20.07 -1.29
CA ASP A 164 9.74 -21.03 -1.18
C ASP A 164 9.44 -22.14 -0.16
N HIS A 165 8.84 -21.82 0.99
CA HIS A 165 8.40 -22.83 1.95
C HIS A 165 7.32 -23.75 1.36
N SER A 166 6.33 -23.21 0.65
CA SER A 166 5.28 -24.03 0.02
C SER A 166 5.86 -25.01 -1.01
N ASN A 167 6.87 -24.59 -1.78
CA ASN A 167 7.55 -25.42 -2.78
C ASN A 167 8.43 -26.51 -2.15
N SER A 168 8.80 -26.39 -0.87
CA SER A 168 9.66 -27.35 -0.17
C SER A 168 8.91 -28.56 0.41
N TYR A 169 7.58 -28.49 0.49
CA TYR A 169 6.71 -29.57 0.96
C TYR A 169 6.04 -30.38 -0.17
N ASP A 170 6.36 -30.07 -1.43
CA ASP A 170 5.99 -30.89 -2.58
C ASP A 170 6.90 -32.14 -2.63
N TYR A 171 6.36 -33.28 -2.16
CA TYR A 171 6.90 -34.63 -2.33
C TYR A 171 6.38 -35.28 -3.63
#